data_AF-A0A524K3P8-F1
#
_entry.id   AF-A0A524K3P8-F1
#
_cell.length_a   1.000
_cell.length_b   1.000
_cell.length_c   1.000
_cell.angle_alpha   90.00
_cell.angle_beta   90.00
_cell.angle_gamma   90.00
#
_symmetry.space_group_name_H-M   'P 1'
#
loop_
_entity.id
_entity.type
_entity.pdbx_description
1 polymer ?
#
loop_
_entity_poly.entity_id
_entity_poly.type
_entity_poly.pdbx_seq_one_letter_code
_entity_poly.pdbx_strand_id
1 'polypeptide(L)'
;MKNLALALLLVTLVSACATSPTGRRQLMLVSEQQAIAASKQQYVQTMGKLKSEGKLVTNEKVLKRVDTITGRLVAQAILMRPDTRAWEWSVQVIDDPKQVNAWCMAGGRMAIYTGLIQKVDPTDDELAQVMGHEISHALANHTAERMS
;
A
#
# COMPACT_ATOMS: atom_id res chain seq x y z
N MET A 1 -42.68 0.01 -10.87
CA MET A 1 -41.68 -0.33 -9.84
C MET A 1 -40.54 -1.20 -10.38
N LYS A 2 -40.80 -2.35 -11.04
CA LYS A 2 -39.73 -3.18 -11.67
C LYS A 2 -38.82 -2.42 -12.63
N ASN A 3 -39.37 -1.60 -13.53
CA ASN A 3 -38.59 -0.82 -14.49
C ASN A 3 -37.76 0.29 -13.81
N LEU A 4 -38.21 0.79 -12.66
CA LEU A 4 -37.50 1.79 -11.87
C LEU A 4 -36.32 1.16 -11.12
N ALA A 5 -36.51 -0.05 -10.57
CA ALA A 5 -35.45 -0.83 -9.94
C ALA A 5 -34.38 -1.29 -10.95
N LEU A 6 -34.80 -1.68 -12.16
CA LEU A 6 -33.88 -2.07 -13.24
C LEU A 6 -33.07 -0.87 -13.77
N ALA A 7 -33.71 0.30 -13.88
CA ALA A 7 -33.02 1.54 -14.23
C ALA A 7 -32.04 1.98 -13.13
N LEU A 8 -32.40 1.87 -11.84
CA LEU A 8 -31.50 2.16 -10.73
C LEU A 8 -30.28 1.23 -10.73
N LEU A 9 -30.50 -0.07 -10.97
CA LEU A 9 -29.43 -1.07 -11.04
C LEU A 9 -28.45 -0.78 -12.19
N LEU A 10 -28.97 -0.42 -13.37
CA LEU A 10 -28.13 -0.02 -14.50
C LEU A 10 -27.34 1.26 -14.19
N VAL A 11 -27.94 2.26 -13.55
CA VAL A 11 -27.26 3.51 -13.18
C VAL A 11 -26.12 3.25 -12.17
N THR A 12 -26.33 2.35 -11.20
CA THR A 12 -25.27 1.97 -10.25
C THR A 12 -24.09 1.26 -10.91
N LEU A 13 -24.32 0.44 -11.93
CA LEU A 13 -23.26 -0.29 -12.64
C LEU A 13 -22.38 0.61 -13.51
N VAL A 14 -22.93 1.67 -14.10
CA VAL A 14 -22.16 2.63 -14.91
C VAL A 14 -21.25 3.52 -14.05
N SER A 15 -21.56 3.67 -12.76
CA SER A 15 -20.82 4.51 -11.81
C SER A 15 -19.54 3.85 -11.26
N ALA A 16 -19.35 2.56 -11.49
CA ALA A 16 -18.22 1.80 -10.95
C ALA A 16 -16.92 1.94 -11.76
N CYS A 17 -16.93 2.64 -12.89
CA CYS A 17 -15.72 2.88 -13.67
C CYS A 17 -14.96 4.09 -13.12
N ALA A 18 -13.70 3.89 -12.71
CA ALA A 18 -12.78 4.95 -12.33
C ALA A 18 -11.60 5.05 -13.31
N THR A 19 -10.80 6.12 -13.20
CA THR A 19 -9.57 6.31 -13.98
C THR A 19 -8.38 6.37 -13.03
N SER A 20 -7.35 5.56 -13.30
CA SER A 20 -6.13 5.53 -12.52
C SER A 20 -5.33 6.84 -12.68
N PRO A 21 -4.34 7.10 -11.82
CA PRO A 21 -3.40 8.22 -12.00
C PRO A 21 -2.64 8.21 -13.34
N THR A 22 -2.60 7.06 -14.03
CA THR A 22 -1.97 6.90 -15.35
C THR A 22 -2.95 6.98 -16.52
N GLY A 23 -4.24 7.26 -16.28
CA GLY A 23 -5.26 7.36 -17.32
C GLY A 23 -5.91 6.02 -17.71
N ARG A 24 -5.57 4.93 -17.03
CA ARG A 24 -6.14 3.59 -17.29
C ARG A 24 -7.53 3.48 -16.67
N ARG A 25 -8.49 2.89 -17.38
CA ARG A 25 -9.82 2.58 -16.81
C ARG A 25 -9.71 1.42 -15.82
N GLN A 26 -10.40 1.56 -14.69
CA GLN A 26 -10.46 0.59 -13.60
C GLN A 26 -11.92 0.33 -13.22
N LEU A 27 -12.24 -0.92 -12.89
CA LEU A 27 -13.52 -1.26 -12.28
C LEU A 27 -13.36 -1.21 -10.77
N MET A 28 -14.17 -0.40 -10.10
CA MET A 28 -14.11 -0.11 -8.66
C MET A 28 -15.46 -0.40 -8.02
N LEU A 29 -15.72 -1.67 -7.69
CA LEU A 29 -16.91 -2.11 -6.94
C LEU A 29 -16.71 -1.94 -5.43
N VAL A 30 -15.47 -2.05 -4.97
CA VAL A 30 -15.07 -1.82 -3.58
C VAL A 30 -14.58 -0.39 -3.43
N SER A 31 -15.09 0.31 -2.41
CA SER A 31 -14.61 1.66 -2.13
C SER A 31 -13.20 1.63 -1.55
N GLU A 32 -12.45 2.69 -1.80
CA GLU A 32 -11.11 2.83 -1.24
C GLU A 32 -11.12 2.76 0.29
N GLN A 33 -12.11 3.37 0.94
CA GLN A 33 -12.23 3.34 2.40
C GLN A 33 -12.45 1.92 2.93
N GLN A 34 -13.24 1.09 2.22
CA GLN A 34 -13.39 -0.33 2.55
C GLN A 34 -12.06 -1.08 2.40
N ALA A 35 -11.32 -0.83 1.32
CA ALA A 35 -10.01 -1.43 1.10
C ALA A 35 -8.98 -0.99 2.15
N ILE A 36 -8.98 0.27 2.58
CA ILE A 36 -8.14 0.80 3.66
C ILE A 36 -8.47 0.12 4.99
N ALA A 37 -9.76 -0.03 5.32
CA ALA A 37 -10.19 -0.68 6.56
C ALA A 37 -9.76 -2.16 6.60
N ALA A 38 -10.00 -2.90 5.52
CA ALA A 38 -9.57 -4.30 5.40
C ALA A 38 -8.03 -4.42 5.47
N SER A 39 -7.32 -3.54 4.77
CA SER A 39 -5.85 -3.47 4.79
C SER A 39 -5.30 -3.21 6.19
N LYS A 40 -5.90 -2.27 6.94
CA LYS A 40 -5.51 -1.97 8.33
C LYS A 40 -5.64 -3.21 9.22
N GLN A 41 -6.77 -3.92 9.13
CA GLN A 41 -7.00 -5.12 9.91
C GLN A 41 -5.94 -6.20 9.60
N GLN A 42 -5.70 -6.46 8.31
CA GLN A 42 -4.71 -7.44 7.87
C GLN A 42 -3.29 -7.06 8.33
N TYR A 43 -2.92 -5.78 8.23
CA TYR A 43 -1.63 -5.29 8.66
C TYR A 43 -1.39 -5.51 10.15
N VAL A 44 -2.36 -5.10 11.00
CA VAL A 44 -2.26 -5.26 12.46
C VAL A 44 -2.13 -6.72 12.84
N GLN A 45 -2.92 -7.61 12.25
CA GLN A 45 -2.83 -9.05 12.49
C GLN A 45 -1.45 -9.60 12.10
N THR A 46 -0.96 -9.22 10.92
CA THR A 46 0.33 -9.69 10.38
C THR A 46 1.49 -9.21 11.25
N MET A 47 1.52 -7.91 11.58
CA MET A 47 2.58 -7.33 12.43
C MET A 47 2.51 -7.86 13.86
N GLY A 48 1.32 -8.08 14.41
CA GLY A 48 1.16 -8.70 15.74
C GLY A 48 1.76 -10.11 15.78
N LYS A 49 1.47 -10.94 14.77
CA LYS A 49 2.05 -12.28 14.63
C LYS A 49 3.57 -12.23 14.51
N LEU A 50 4.10 -11.44 13.57
CA LEU A 50 5.54 -11.32 13.35
C LEU A 50 6.27 -10.78 14.58
N LYS A 51 5.68 -9.83 15.31
CA LYS A 51 6.22 -9.34 16.58
C LYS A 51 6.30 -10.45 17.63
N SER A 52 5.25 -11.26 17.79
CA SER A 52 5.26 -12.39 18.73
C SER A 52 6.29 -13.45 18.37
N GLU A 53 6.62 -13.58 17.08
CA GLU A 53 7.67 -14.48 16.57
C GLU A 53 9.08 -13.86 16.63
N GLY A 54 9.23 -12.63 17.13
CA GLY A 54 10.52 -11.92 17.16
C GLY A 54 11.06 -11.53 15.77
N LYS A 55 10.21 -11.47 14.74
CA LYS A 55 10.58 -11.23 13.34
C LYS A 55 10.49 -9.77 12.91
N LEU A 56 10.50 -8.82 13.84
CA LEU A 56 10.59 -7.40 13.50
C LEU A 56 12.00 -6.92 13.83
N VAL A 57 12.64 -6.29 12.86
CA VAL A 57 14.00 -5.75 13.02
C VAL A 57 13.98 -4.60 14.01
N THR A 58 14.95 -4.58 14.92
CA THR A 58 15.17 -3.51 15.91
C THR A 58 16.47 -2.74 15.68
N ASN A 59 17.25 -3.11 14.66
CA ASN A 59 18.50 -2.45 14.33
C ASN A 59 18.26 -1.00 13.86
N GLU A 60 18.66 -0.04 14.68
CA GLU A 60 18.41 1.38 14.45
C GLU A 60 18.97 1.91 13.13
N LYS A 61 20.11 1.38 12.66
CA LYS A 61 20.72 1.84 11.39
C LYS A 61 19.86 1.43 10.20
N VAL A 62 19.38 0.19 10.19
CA VAL A 62 18.50 -0.32 9.14
C VAL A 62 17.17 0.43 9.17
N LEU A 63 16.58 0.58 10.35
CA LEU A 63 15.31 1.30 10.52
C LEU A 63 15.43 2.76 10.05
N LYS A 64 16.47 3.48 10.50
CA LYS A 64 16.69 4.88 10.11
C LYS A 64 16.88 5.05 8.61
N ARG A 65 17.60 4.13 7.95
CA ARG A 65 17.79 4.14 6.50
C ARG A 65 16.44 4.02 5.78
N VAL A 66 15.66 3.00 6.14
CA VAL A 66 14.34 2.75 5.56
C VAL A 66 13.41 3.94 5.81
N ASP A 67 13.29 4.40 7.07
CA ASP A 67 12.44 5.53 7.44
C ASP A 67 12.78 6.82 6.68
N THR A 68 14.08 7.11 6.51
CA THR A 68 14.53 8.30 5.78
C THR A 68 14.10 8.26 4.31
N ILE A 69 14.30 7.11 3.65
CA ILE A 69 13.94 6.92 2.25
C ILE A 69 12.42 6.98 2.09
N THR A 70 11.67 6.20 2.87
CA THR A 70 10.21 6.16 2.77
C THR A 70 9.57 7.48 3.16
N GLY A 71 10.11 8.20 4.14
CA GLY A 71 9.59 9.51 4.55
C GLY A 71 9.67 10.55 3.42
N ARG A 72 10.76 10.56 2.63
CA ARG A 72 10.89 11.42 1.45
C ARG A 72 9.89 11.05 0.36
N LEU A 73 9.67 9.75 0.13
CA LEU A 73 8.70 9.26 -0.85
C LEU A 73 7.26 9.59 -0.44
N VAL A 74 6.91 9.41 0.84
CA VAL A 74 5.60 9.77 1.39
C VAL A 74 5.32 11.26 1.24
N ALA A 75 6.33 12.12 1.45
CA ALA A 75 6.16 13.56 1.21
C ALA A 75 5.76 13.86 -0.25
N GLN A 76 6.38 13.19 -1.22
CA GLN A 76 5.99 13.31 -2.64
C GLN A 76 4.61 12.72 -2.92
N ALA A 77 4.29 11.56 -2.34
CA ALA A 77 2.98 10.93 -2.46
C ALA A 77 1.85 11.85 -1.99
N ILE A 78 2.06 12.56 -0.87
CA ILE A 78 1.10 13.55 -0.35
C ILE A 78 0.98 14.75 -1.30
N LEU A 79 2.06 15.20 -1.95
CA LEU A 79 1.97 16.28 -2.94
C LEU A 79 1.17 15.84 -4.17
N MET A 80 1.37 14.61 -4.64
CA MET A 80 0.67 14.04 -5.80
C MET A 80 -0.80 13.75 -5.50
N ARG A 81 -1.12 13.32 -4.27
CA ARG A 81 -2.46 12.96 -3.83
C ARG A 81 -2.74 13.49 -2.42
N PRO A 82 -3.13 14.78 -2.27
CA PRO A 82 -3.20 15.49 -0.98
C PRO A 82 -4.10 14.88 0.09
N ASP A 83 -5.15 14.16 -0.29
CA ASP A 83 -6.04 13.46 0.65
C ASP A 83 -5.33 12.32 1.39
N THR A 84 -4.25 11.76 0.83
CA THR A 84 -3.45 10.72 1.51
C THR A 84 -2.65 11.23 2.70
N ARG A 85 -2.62 12.54 2.96
CA ARG A 85 -2.12 13.10 4.23
C ARG A 85 -2.85 12.52 5.44
N ALA A 86 -4.12 12.12 5.28
CA ALA A 86 -4.91 11.50 6.35
C ALA A 86 -4.64 10.01 6.54
N TRP A 87 -3.81 9.39 5.70
CA TRP A 87 -3.45 7.97 5.83
C TRP A 87 -2.47 7.75 6.99
N GLU A 88 -2.49 6.54 7.55
CA GLU A 88 -1.61 6.13 8.64
C GLU A 88 -0.31 5.53 8.08
N TRP A 89 0.50 6.40 7.47
CA TRP A 89 1.79 6.01 6.89
C TRP A 89 2.73 5.41 7.94
N SER A 90 3.25 4.22 7.66
CA SER A 90 4.26 3.56 8.48
C SER A 90 4.98 2.50 7.68
N VAL A 91 6.20 2.17 8.07
CA VAL A 91 6.96 1.06 7.50
C VAL A 91 7.51 0.19 8.63
N GLN A 92 7.43 -1.12 8.45
CA GLN A 92 8.08 -2.10 9.33
C GLN A 92 9.09 -2.92 8.54
N VAL A 93 10.22 -3.23 9.17
CA VAL A 93 11.22 -4.12 8.58
C VAL A 93 11.07 -5.51 9.18
N ILE A 94 10.72 -6.48 8.34
CA ILE A 94 10.49 -7.87 8.70
C ILE A 94 11.80 -8.63 8.57
N ASP A 95 12.19 -9.34 9.63
CA ASP A 95 13.34 -10.24 9.58
C ASP A 95 12.96 -11.57 8.89
N ASP A 96 13.18 -11.58 7.59
CA ASP A 96 13.17 -12.77 6.76
C ASP A 96 14.24 -12.61 5.66
N PRO A 97 15.47 -13.09 5.91
CA PRO A 97 16.57 -12.94 4.96
C PRO A 97 16.33 -13.75 3.68
N LYS A 98 15.35 -14.67 3.65
CA LYS A 98 15.06 -15.48 2.47
C LYS A 98 14.22 -14.72 1.46
N GLN A 99 13.32 -13.84 1.91
CA GLN A 99 12.38 -13.12 1.06
C GLN A 99 12.96 -11.80 0.54
N VAL A 100 13.07 -11.70 -0.78
CA VAL A 100 13.38 -10.45 -1.49
C VAL A 100 12.04 -9.80 -1.86
N ASN A 101 11.50 -8.97 -0.97
CA ASN A 101 10.18 -8.38 -1.18
C ASN A 101 10.01 -7.05 -0.40
N ALA A 102 9.01 -6.27 -0.80
CA ALA A 102 8.44 -5.13 -0.09
C ALA A 102 6.98 -4.98 -0.53
N TRP A 103 6.16 -4.28 0.26
CA TRP A 103 4.78 -3.99 -0.10
C TRP A 103 4.25 -2.74 0.60
N CYS A 104 3.24 -2.11 -0.01
CA CYS A 104 2.45 -1.03 0.58
C CYS A 104 0.96 -1.35 0.49
N MET A 105 0.28 -1.46 1.63
CA MET A 105 -1.16 -1.70 1.66
C MET A 105 -1.95 -0.39 1.46
N ALA A 106 -3.24 -0.51 1.15
CA ALA A 106 -4.12 0.65 1.08
C ALA A 106 -4.11 1.38 2.44
N GLY A 107 -3.97 2.70 2.41
CA GLY A 107 -3.84 3.52 3.62
C GLY A 107 -2.40 3.64 4.15
N GLY A 108 -1.40 3.27 3.34
CA GLY A 108 -0.01 3.73 3.53
C GLY A 108 0.85 2.90 4.48
N ARG A 109 0.37 1.74 4.94
CA ARG A 109 1.17 0.84 5.79
C ARG A 109 2.01 -0.09 4.95
N MET A 110 3.31 -0.08 5.20
CA MET A 110 4.31 -0.73 4.39
C MET A 110 5.06 -1.78 5.19
N ALA A 111 5.63 -2.76 4.49
CA ALA A 111 6.73 -3.53 5.04
C ALA A 111 7.79 -3.84 4.00
N ILE A 112 9.00 -4.06 4.50
CA ILE A 112 10.16 -4.49 3.73
C ILE A 112 10.82 -5.68 4.43
N TYR A 113 11.30 -6.65 3.67
CA TYR A 113 11.95 -7.84 4.22
C TYR A 113 13.47 -7.68 4.21
N THR A 114 14.14 -8.21 5.24
CA THR A 114 15.62 -8.18 5.32
C THR A 114 16.28 -8.85 4.12
N GLY A 115 15.65 -9.84 3.48
CA GLY A 115 16.17 -10.42 2.26
C GLY A 115 16.30 -9.42 1.11
N LEU A 116 15.38 -8.45 0.97
CA LEU A 116 15.54 -7.36 -0.01
C LEU A 116 16.76 -6.49 0.32
N ILE A 117 16.95 -6.15 1.60
CA ILE A 117 18.04 -5.26 2.02
C ILE A 117 19.39 -5.96 1.94
N GLN A 118 19.49 -7.23 2.33
CA GLN A 118 20.76 -7.91 2.56
C GLN A 118 21.23 -8.74 1.37
N LYS A 119 20.32 -9.36 0.61
CA LYS A 119 20.71 -10.20 -0.54
C LYS A 119 20.90 -9.38 -1.81
N VAL A 120 20.04 -8.40 -2.02
CA VAL A 120 20.16 -7.49 -3.17
C VAL A 120 21.22 -6.43 -2.88
N ASP A 121 21.39 -6.04 -1.61
CA ASP A 121 22.26 -4.96 -1.17
C ASP A 121 22.06 -3.67 -2.00
N PRO A 122 20.81 -3.19 -2.13
CA PRO A 122 20.51 -2.08 -3.01
C PRO A 122 21.15 -0.79 -2.50
N THR A 123 21.48 0.09 -3.42
CA THR A 123 21.71 1.51 -3.10
C THR A 123 20.44 2.16 -2.53
N ASP A 124 20.57 3.35 -1.94
CA ASP A 124 19.41 4.09 -1.43
C ASP A 124 18.42 4.45 -2.55
N ASP A 125 18.91 4.73 -3.76
CA ASP A 125 18.09 5.07 -4.91
C ASP A 125 17.33 3.85 -5.46
N GLU A 126 17.97 2.69 -5.52
CA GLU A 126 17.31 1.43 -5.91
C GLU A 126 16.25 1.01 -4.89
N LEU A 127 16.55 1.17 -3.59
CA LEU A 127 15.58 0.93 -2.54
C LEU A 127 14.42 1.92 -2.62
N ALA A 128 14.70 3.19 -2.91
CA ALA A 128 13.69 4.21 -3.13
C ALA A 128 12.80 3.89 -4.34
N GLN A 129 13.37 3.35 -5.42
CA GLN A 129 12.61 2.90 -6.59
C GLN A 129 11.61 1.80 -6.23
N VAL A 130 12.03 0.79 -5.46
CA VAL A 130 11.15 -0.30 -5.01
C VAL A 130 10.03 0.25 -4.11
N MET A 131 10.39 1.03 -3.08
CA MET A 131 9.38 1.57 -2.17
C MET A 131 8.44 2.57 -2.86
N GLY A 132 8.95 3.35 -3.82
CA GLY A 132 8.15 4.26 -4.65
C GLY A 132 7.17 3.51 -5.54
N HIS A 133 7.59 2.38 -6.12
CA HIS A 133 6.70 1.47 -6.85
C HIS A 133 5.57 0.96 -5.97
N GLU A 134 5.87 0.48 -4.77
CA GLU A 134 4.85 -0.01 -3.82
C GLU A 134 3.88 1.10 -3.40
N ILE A 135 4.38 2.30 -3.07
CA ILE A 135 3.53 3.45 -2.75
C ILE A 135 2.62 3.80 -3.93
N SER A 136 3.14 3.73 -5.17
CA SER A 136 2.35 4.03 -6.37
C SER A 136 1.14 3.09 -6.55
N HIS A 137 1.27 1.82 -6.17
CA HIS A 137 0.15 0.87 -6.15
C HIS A 137 -0.95 1.30 -5.18
N ALA A 138 -0.58 1.78 -4.00
CA ALA A 138 -1.54 2.30 -3.04
C ALA A 138 -2.21 3.58 -3.55
N LEU A 139 -1.45 4.52 -4.13
CA LEU A 139 -2.00 5.75 -4.69
C LEU A 139 -2.97 5.50 -5.86
N ALA A 140 -2.69 4.48 -6.68
CA ALA A 140 -3.52 4.08 -7.82
C ALA A 140 -4.73 3.21 -7.45
N ASN A 141 -5.01 3.03 -6.15
CA ASN A 141 -6.12 2.23 -5.64
C ASN A 141 -6.14 0.78 -6.15
N HIS A 142 -4.98 0.20 -6.48
CA HIS A 142 -4.90 -1.17 -7.02
C HIS A 142 -5.43 -2.23 -6.05
N THR A 143 -5.36 -2.01 -4.73
CA THR A 143 -5.96 -2.94 -3.75
C THR A 143 -7.48 -2.98 -3.88
N ALA A 144 -8.14 -1.81 -3.97
CA ALA A 144 -9.58 -1.74 -4.13
C ALA A 144 -10.02 -2.27 -5.51
N GLU A 145 -9.24 -2.01 -6.56
CA GLU A 145 -9.44 -2.59 -7.89
C GLU A 145 -9.36 -4.13 -7.84
N ARG A 146 -8.36 -4.70 -7.14
CA ARG A 146 -8.19 -6.16 -7.03
C ARG A 146 -9.28 -6.84 -6.20
N MET A 147 -9.89 -6.12 -5.26
CA MET A 147 -11.02 -6.59 -4.47
C MET A 147 -12.35 -6.50 -5.23
N SER A 148 -12.39 -5.76 -6.34
CA SER A 148 -13.56 -5.56 -7.20
C SER A 148 -13.63 -6.61 -8.30
#